data_AF-A0A5H2YMN7-F1
#
_entry.id   AF-A0A5H2YMN7-F1
#
_cell.length_a   1.000
_cell.length_b   1.000
_cell.length_c   1.000
_cell.angle_alpha   90.00
_cell.angle_beta   90.00
_cell.angle_gamma   90.00
#
_symmetry.space_group_name_H-M   'P 1'
#
loop_
_entity.id
_entity.type
_entity.pdbx_description
1 polymer ?
#
loop_
_entity_poly.entity_id
_entity_poly.type
_entity_poly.pdbx_seq_one_letter_code
_entity_poly.pdbx_strand_id
1 'polypeptide(L)'
;MISYIDEAGTFVSKGAPENSWCTVACYSHPEFEKRKLTELLRKLKLDEGFSQDNEVKLKNISENGYINFLDKLSQLNGTLFCTATDSSFNSLDKINSHKDAHLASILRGQSEMKYDGGKEAMKILHNQLSGLPEQLYVQFHCQAVLLSSFIQRGIAFYVQRYPNSLKNFRWRYDAKELLKITDFEDSFQKFVPTLLQAYSIDNPTAALDWCDYSPMKKFIGTIPDYLAEKVPELEGKEAFDIQKIIRDDIQFIDSKSSSGVQTADLLASGLRRLLRLEFQDNQLVAERFGKLLLQEKGNKPPISLVAFDGESEIDGDLAVIIKTLIRNCKRILK
;
A
#
# COMPACT_ATOMS: atom_id res chain seq x y z
N MET A 1 -4.47 9.22 -11.78
CA MET A 1 -3.62 8.92 -10.62
C MET A 1 -2.86 7.70 -11.01
N ILE A 2 -1.55 7.69 -10.83
CA ILE A 2 -0.75 6.50 -11.07
C ILE A 2 0.00 6.15 -9.81
N SER A 3 -0.01 4.86 -9.49
CA SER A 3 0.49 4.31 -8.25
C SER A 3 1.39 3.13 -8.59
N TYR A 4 2.60 3.14 -8.04
CA TYR A 4 3.61 2.12 -8.23
C TYR A 4 3.84 1.39 -6.91
N ILE A 5 3.76 0.07 -6.93
CA ILE A 5 3.83 -0.77 -5.74
C ILE A 5 4.98 -1.76 -5.89
N ASP A 6 5.77 -1.88 -4.83
CA ASP A 6 6.79 -2.91 -4.69
C ASP A 6 6.97 -3.26 -3.20
N GLU A 7 7.68 -4.35 -2.93
CA GLU A 7 8.00 -4.80 -1.59
C GLU A 7 9.48 -5.08 -1.37
N ALA A 8 9.89 -5.04 -0.11
CA ALA A 8 11.23 -5.40 0.32
C ALA A 8 11.17 -6.31 1.54
N GLY A 9 12.01 -7.35 1.54
CA GLY A 9 12.01 -8.39 2.57
C GLY A 9 11.44 -9.71 2.07
N THR A 10 11.56 -10.75 2.89
CA THR A 10 11.13 -12.10 2.51
C THR A 10 9.78 -12.46 3.10
N PHE A 11 9.25 -11.77 4.11
CA PHE A 11 7.99 -12.10 4.79
C PHE A 11 7.96 -13.53 5.40
N VAL A 12 9.13 -14.13 5.62
CA VAL A 12 9.24 -15.47 6.22
C VAL A 12 9.38 -15.32 7.72
N SER A 13 8.39 -15.80 8.48
CA SER A 13 8.42 -15.79 9.95
C SER A 13 9.32 -16.86 10.57
N LYS A 14 9.34 -18.06 9.98
CA LYS A 14 10.04 -19.20 10.57
C LYS A 14 11.55 -18.96 10.59
N GLY A 15 12.12 -18.84 11.78
CA GLY A 15 13.56 -18.63 11.96
C GLY A 15 14.04 -17.25 11.51
N ALA A 16 13.13 -16.27 11.41
CA ALA A 16 13.50 -14.89 11.14
C ALA A 16 14.40 -14.34 12.27
N PRO A 17 15.55 -13.72 11.96
CA PRO A 17 16.34 -13.04 12.97
C PRO A 17 15.57 -11.84 13.53
N GLU A 18 15.90 -11.39 14.73
CA GLU A 18 15.33 -10.16 15.29
C GLU A 18 15.45 -8.98 14.32
N ASN A 19 14.47 -8.06 14.36
CA ASN A 19 14.45 -6.86 13.52
C ASN A 19 14.34 -7.18 12.01
N SER A 20 13.62 -8.26 11.67
CA SER A 20 13.39 -8.71 10.28
C SER A 20 12.23 -7.98 9.62
N TRP A 21 12.35 -6.65 9.53
CA TRP A 21 11.35 -5.83 8.86
C TRP A 21 11.18 -6.22 7.40
N CYS A 22 9.91 -6.33 7.00
CA CYS A 22 9.46 -6.44 5.63
C CYS A 22 8.50 -5.29 5.36
N THR A 23 8.57 -4.70 4.17
CA THR A 23 7.80 -3.51 3.81
C THR A 23 7.15 -3.67 2.46
N VAL A 24 5.93 -3.14 2.32
CA VAL A 24 5.29 -2.90 1.03
C VAL A 24 5.15 -1.39 0.90
N ALA A 25 5.65 -0.83 -0.19
CA ALA A 25 5.58 0.60 -0.47
C ALA A 25 4.72 0.88 -1.71
N CYS A 26 4.02 2.01 -1.67
CA CYS A 26 3.26 2.53 -2.80
C CYS A 26 3.58 4.00 -2.98
N TYR A 27 4.24 4.34 -4.09
CA TYR A 27 4.41 5.71 -4.50
C TYR A 27 3.32 6.10 -5.49
N SER A 28 2.45 7.00 -5.07
CA SER A 28 1.34 7.52 -5.88
C SER A 28 1.61 8.96 -6.27
N HIS A 29 1.25 9.35 -7.49
CA HIS A 29 1.34 10.75 -7.92
C HIS A 29 0.37 11.08 -9.08
N PRO A 30 0.03 12.36 -9.28
CA PRO A 30 -0.73 12.80 -10.45
C PRO A 30 -0.01 12.45 -11.76
N GLU A 31 -0.76 12.05 -12.79
CA GLU A 31 -0.17 11.51 -14.03
C GLU A 31 0.74 12.51 -14.77
N PHE A 32 0.50 13.82 -14.60
CA PHE A 32 1.34 14.88 -15.17
C PHE A 32 2.77 14.94 -14.58
N GLU A 33 3.00 14.34 -13.41
CA GLU A 33 4.34 14.25 -12.78
C GLU A 33 5.18 13.08 -13.33
N LYS A 34 4.62 12.19 -14.16
CA LYS A 34 5.30 10.97 -14.65
C LYS A 34 6.66 11.28 -15.30
N ARG A 35 6.72 12.31 -16.15
CA ARG A 35 7.97 12.71 -16.82
C ARG A 35 9.03 13.20 -15.84
N LYS A 36 8.64 13.98 -14.84
CA LYS A 36 9.55 14.50 -13.80
C LYS A 36 10.08 13.37 -12.92
N LEU A 37 9.26 12.38 -12.60
CA LEU A 37 9.69 11.19 -11.88
C LEU A 37 10.74 10.40 -12.66
N THR A 38 10.49 10.15 -13.95
CA THR A 38 11.46 9.48 -14.84
C THR A 38 12.78 10.25 -14.91
N GLU A 39 12.72 11.57 -15.08
CA GLU A 39 13.91 12.42 -15.13
C GLU A 39 14.68 12.42 -13.80
N LEU A 40 13.97 12.43 -12.67
CA LEU A 40 14.59 12.37 -11.35
C LEU A 40 15.35 11.06 -11.14
N LEU A 41 14.74 9.91 -11.48
CA LEU A 41 15.42 8.63 -11.38
C LEU A 41 16.61 8.56 -12.36
N ARG A 42 16.44 9.03 -13.60
CA ARG A 42 17.53 9.09 -14.58
C ARG A 42 18.71 9.89 -14.05
N LYS A 43 18.45 11.05 -13.42
CA LYS A 43 19.48 11.87 -12.80
C LYS A 43 20.18 11.16 -11.66
N LEU A 44 19.44 10.48 -10.77
CA LEU A 44 20.03 9.66 -9.71
C LEU A 44 21.00 8.62 -10.27
N LYS A 45 20.57 7.87 -11.30
CA LYS A 45 21.42 6.86 -11.95
C LYS A 45 22.72 7.45 -12.46
N LEU A 46 22.64 8.56 -13.18
CA LEU A 46 23.82 9.24 -13.74
C LEU A 46 24.74 9.81 -12.66
N ASP A 47 24.18 10.44 -11.62
CA ASP A 47 24.93 10.99 -10.49
C ASP A 47 25.69 9.88 -9.73
N GLU A 48 25.16 8.65 -9.71
CA GLU A 48 25.77 7.46 -9.11
C GLU A 48 26.63 6.63 -10.09
N GLY A 49 26.83 7.12 -11.32
CA GLY A 49 27.71 6.48 -12.32
C GLY A 49 27.10 5.32 -13.11
N PHE A 50 25.78 5.14 -13.07
CA PHE A 50 25.05 4.12 -13.84
C PHE A 50 24.51 4.68 -15.17
N SER A 51 24.37 3.82 -16.17
CA SER A 51 23.60 4.16 -17.38
C SER A 51 22.10 4.30 -17.06
N GLN A 52 21.38 5.06 -17.87
CA GLN A 52 19.93 5.24 -17.76
C GLN A 52 19.14 3.92 -17.86
N ASP A 53 19.68 2.95 -18.62
CA ASP A 53 19.05 1.65 -18.87
C ASP A 53 19.29 0.63 -17.75
N ASN A 54 20.23 0.92 -16.84
CA ASN A 54 20.50 0.04 -15.72
C ASN A 54 19.38 0.13 -14.69
N GLU A 55 18.91 -1.01 -14.22
CA GLU A 55 18.15 -1.08 -12.98
C GLU A 55 19.10 -0.82 -11.80
N VAL A 56 18.71 0.08 -10.90
CA VAL A 56 19.50 0.42 -9.71
C VAL A 56 18.75 -0.01 -8.46
N LYS A 57 19.44 -0.72 -7.57
CA LYS A 57 18.93 -1.11 -6.25
C LYS A 57 19.52 -0.20 -5.18
N LEU A 58 18.90 -0.14 -4.00
CA LEU A 58 19.38 0.71 -2.91
C LEU A 58 20.85 0.43 -2.53
N LYS A 59 21.29 -0.84 -2.57
CA LYS A 59 22.68 -1.24 -2.30
C LYS A 59 23.71 -0.66 -3.27
N ASN A 60 23.26 -0.16 -4.43
CA ASN A 60 24.09 0.42 -5.47
C ASN A 60 24.24 1.94 -5.34
N ILE A 61 23.50 2.57 -4.44
CA ILE A 61 23.37 4.02 -4.34
C ILE A 61 24.03 4.48 -3.02
N SER A 62 24.83 5.54 -3.11
CA SER A 62 25.40 6.19 -1.94
C SER A 62 24.31 6.77 -1.02
N GLU A 63 24.55 6.81 0.28
CA GLU A 63 23.55 7.36 1.22
C GLU A 63 23.22 8.83 0.91
N ASN A 64 24.23 9.64 0.55
CA ASN A 64 24.03 11.02 0.12
C ASN A 64 23.20 11.13 -1.17
N GLY A 65 23.46 10.26 -2.16
CA GLY A 65 22.68 10.19 -3.38
C GLY A 65 21.23 9.83 -3.10
N TYR A 66 21.00 8.87 -2.20
CA TYR A 66 19.67 8.46 -1.76
C TYR A 66 18.92 9.58 -1.03
N ILE A 67 19.56 10.28 -0.09
CA ILE A 67 18.97 11.42 0.63
C ILE A 67 18.59 12.54 -0.35
N ASN A 68 19.49 12.88 -1.29
CA ASN A 68 19.23 13.87 -2.33
C ASN A 68 18.07 13.45 -3.26
N PHE A 69 17.97 12.15 -3.58
CA PHE A 69 16.84 11.61 -4.31
C PHE A 69 15.53 11.78 -3.54
N LEU A 70 15.48 11.43 -2.26
CA LEU A 70 14.28 11.62 -1.42
C LEU A 70 13.88 13.10 -1.32
N ASP A 71 14.85 14.00 -1.15
CA ASP A 71 14.59 15.44 -1.08
C ASP A 71 13.96 15.96 -2.38
N LYS A 72 14.54 15.62 -3.54
CA LYS A 72 13.98 16.00 -4.85
C LYS A 72 12.64 15.32 -5.12
N LEU A 73 12.47 14.07 -4.71
CA LEU A 73 11.20 13.35 -4.85
C LEU A 73 10.09 14.04 -4.06
N SER A 74 10.42 14.57 -2.87
CA SER A 74 9.46 15.29 -2.01
C SER A 74 8.95 16.59 -2.61
N GLN A 75 9.68 17.17 -3.57
CA GLN A 75 9.26 18.35 -4.34
C GLN A 75 8.25 18.02 -5.44
N LEU A 76 8.08 16.73 -5.78
CA LEU A 76 7.01 16.30 -6.67
C LEU A 76 5.68 16.22 -5.91
N ASN A 77 4.60 16.19 -6.69
CA ASN A 77 3.24 16.15 -6.16
C ASN A 77 2.76 14.75 -5.73
N GLY A 78 3.70 13.83 -5.46
CA GLY A 78 3.42 12.47 -5.06
C GLY A 78 3.37 12.26 -3.54
N THR A 79 2.91 11.08 -3.14
CA THR A 79 2.79 10.62 -1.75
C THR A 79 3.22 9.16 -1.65
N LEU A 80 3.91 8.84 -0.58
CA LEU A 80 4.27 7.48 -0.20
C LEU A 80 3.26 6.92 0.80
N PHE A 81 2.82 5.69 0.56
CA PHE A 81 2.14 4.84 1.53
C PHE A 81 3.01 3.64 1.80
N CYS A 82 3.07 3.18 3.04
CA CYS A 82 3.84 2.01 3.40
C CYS A 82 3.12 1.20 4.46
N THR A 83 3.17 -0.12 4.29
CA THR A 83 2.90 -1.08 5.35
C THR A 83 4.19 -1.79 5.70
N ALA A 84 4.44 -2.03 6.98
CA ALA A 84 5.58 -2.80 7.44
C ALA A 84 5.16 -3.83 8.49
N THR A 85 5.89 -4.94 8.52
CA THR A 85 5.72 -6.01 9.49
C THR A 85 7.09 -6.53 9.88
N ASP A 86 7.29 -6.86 11.16
CA ASP A 86 8.51 -7.52 11.60
C ASP A 86 8.31 -9.04 11.56
N SER A 87 8.98 -9.73 10.64
CA SER A 87 8.85 -11.19 10.53
C SER A 87 9.31 -11.94 11.77
N SER A 88 10.24 -11.41 12.58
CA SER A 88 10.62 -12.07 13.85
C SER A 88 9.55 -12.03 14.92
N PHE A 89 8.64 -11.05 14.85
CA PHE A 89 7.58 -10.90 15.84
C PHE A 89 6.37 -11.80 15.55
N ASN A 90 6.20 -12.26 14.31
CA ASN A 90 4.99 -12.94 13.89
C ASN A 90 5.16 -14.46 13.93
N SER A 91 4.55 -15.13 14.90
CA SER A 91 4.55 -16.60 14.95
C SER A 91 3.68 -17.24 13.86
N LEU A 92 4.07 -18.44 13.41
CA LEU A 92 3.32 -19.19 12.39
C LEU A 92 1.88 -19.50 12.86
N ASP A 93 1.72 -19.88 14.13
CA ASP A 93 0.42 -20.22 14.69
C ASP A 93 -0.55 -19.03 14.63
N LYS A 94 -0.05 -17.81 14.86
CA LYS A 94 -0.86 -16.59 14.80
C LYS A 94 -1.17 -16.16 13.38
N ILE A 95 -0.22 -16.30 12.46
CA ILE A 95 -0.47 -16.08 11.03
C ILE A 95 -1.57 -17.04 10.55
N ASN A 96 -1.46 -18.32 10.88
CA ASN A 96 -2.46 -19.33 10.51
C ASN A 96 -3.81 -19.06 11.18
N SER A 97 -3.83 -18.71 12.47
CA SER A 97 -5.07 -18.33 13.18
C SER A 97 -5.76 -17.13 12.52
N HIS A 98 -5.00 -16.11 12.11
CA HIS A 98 -5.53 -14.93 11.42
C HIS A 98 -6.05 -15.29 10.02
N LYS A 99 -5.32 -16.14 9.29
CA LYS A 99 -5.76 -16.70 7.99
C LYS A 99 -7.05 -17.50 8.12
N ASP A 100 -7.14 -18.38 9.11
CA ASP A 100 -8.31 -19.20 9.38
C ASP A 100 -9.52 -18.35 9.77
N ALA A 101 -9.33 -17.28 10.53
CA ALA A 101 -10.39 -16.32 10.84
C ALA A 101 -10.93 -15.62 9.58
N HIS A 102 -10.06 -15.26 8.63
CA HIS A 102 -10.46 -14.74 7.32
C HIS A 102 -11.23 -15.79 6.51
N LEU A 103 -10.73 -17.03 6.44
CA LEU A 103 -11.40 -18.12 5.72
C LEU A 103 -12.79 -18.42 6.31
N ALA A 104 -12.91 -18.46 7.63
CA ALA A 104 -14.19 -18.63 8.31
C ALA A 104 -15.17 -17.48 8.00
N SER A 105 -14.67 -16.25 7.91
CA SER A 105 -15.49 -15.08 7.56
C SER A 105 -16.01 -15.15 6.12
N ILE A 106 -15.20 -15.66 5.19
CA ILE A 106 -15.62 -15.93 3.80
C ILE A 106 -16.72 -17.00 3.77
N LEU A 107 -16.56 -18.10 4.52
CA LEU A 107 -17.57 -19.16 4.57
C LEU A 107 -18.90 -18.68 5.18
N ARG A 108 -18.85 -17.86 6.24
CA ARG A 108 -20.06 -17.22 6.79
C ARG A 108 -20.74 -16.36 5.72
N GLY A 109 -19.99 -15.48 5.07
CA GLY A 109 -20.52 -14.64 3.98
C GLY A 109 -21.15 -15.46 2.86
N GLN A 110 -20.54 -16.58 2.48
CA GLN A 110 -21.09 -17.51 1.48
C GLN A 110 -22.45 -18.08 1.89
N SER A 111 -22.61 -18.50 3.15
CA SER A 111 -23.88 -19.07 3.65
C SER A 111 -25.05 -18.07 3.65
N GLU A 112 -24.75 -16.79 3.79
CA GLU A 112 -25.74 -15.70 3.80
C GLU A 112 -26.11 -15.19 2.39
N MET A 113 -25.33 -15.57 1.35
CA MET A 113 -25.57 -15.09 -0.01
C MET A 113 -26.84 -15.69 -0.63
N LYS A 114 -27.67 -14.81 -1.20
CA LYS A 114 -28.90 -15.18 -1.92
C LYS A 114 -28.62 -15.80 -3.30
N TYR A 115 -27.55 -15.39 -3.98
CA TYR A 115 -27.27 -15.78 -5.38
C TYR A 115 -26.13 -16.80 -5.51
N ASP A 116 -26.33 -17.81 -6.36
CA ASP A 116 -25.37 -18.90 -6.55
C ASP A 116 -24.05 -18.47 -7.19
N GLY A 117 -24.08 -17.49 -8.10
CA GLY A 117 -22.85 -16.91 -8.66
C GLY A 117 -21.94 -16.27 -7.60
N GLY A 118 -22.55 -15.63 -6.60
CA GLY A 118 -21.82 -15.10 -5.44
C GLY A 118 -21.24 -16.21 -4.56
N LYS A 119 -22.02 -17.28 -4.34
CA LYS A 119 -21.55 -18.44 -3.57
C LYS A 119 -20.36 -19.12 -4.22
N GLU A 120 -20.35 -19.26 -5.54
CA GLU A 120 -19.22 -19.85 -6.27
C GLU A 120 -18.00 -18.92 -6.22
N ALA A 121 -18.18 -17.61 -6.37
CA ALA A 121 -17.09 -16.65 -6.20
C ALA A 121 -16.46 -16.71 -4.80
N MET A 122 -17.27 -16.86 -3.74
CA MET A 122 -16.76 -17.02 -2.37
C MET A 122 -16.05 -18.36 -2.15
N LYS A 123 -16.51 -19.43 -2.82
CA LYS A 123 -15.84 -20.74 -2.79
C LYS A 123 -14.45 -20.70 -3.44
N ILE A 124 -14.37 -20.07 -4.61
CA ILE A 124 -13.09 -19.82 -5.30
C ILE A 124 -12.16 -19.01 -4.39
N LEU A 125 -12.69 -17.95 -3.77
CA LEU A 125 -11.96 -17.12 -2.81
C LEU A 125 -11.41 -17.92 -1.62
N HIS A 126 -12.25 -18.75 -1.01
CA HIS A 126 -11.82 -19.62 0.07
C HIS A 126 -10.68 -20.55 -0.36
N ASN A 127 -10.80 -21.22 -1.51
CA ASN A 127 -9.82 -22.20 -1.97
C ASN A 127 -8.46 -21.55 -2.30
N GLN A 128 -8.46 -20.43 -3.02
CA GLN A 128 -7.21 -19.75 -3.37
C GLN A 128 -6.53 -19.18 -2.13
N LEU A 129 -7.28 -18.55 -1.20
CA LEU A 129 -6.70 -18.02 0.04
C LEU A 129 -6.16 -19.14 0.94
N SER A 130 -6.91 -20.25 1.06
CA SER A 130 -6.48 -21.43 1.83
C SER A 130 -5.17 -22.01 1.29
N GLY A 131 -5.00 -22.04 -0.04
CA GLY A 131 -3.80 -22.53 -0.70
C GLY A 131 -2.57 -21.62 -0.62
N LEU A 132 -2.69 -20.35 -0.18
CA LEU A 132 -1.54 -19.45 -0.12
C LEU A 132 -0.55 -19.89 0.97
N PRO A 133 0.75 -20.03 0.64
CA PRO A 133 1.82 -20.13 1.64
C PRO A 133 1.77 -18.95 2.63
N GLU A 134 2.20 -19.17 3.86
CA GLU A 134 2.13 -18.19 4.96
C GLU A 134 2.85 -16.88 4.58
N GLN A 135 4.01 -17.00 3.94
CA GLN A 135 4.79 -15.87 3.42
C GLN A 135 3.96 -14.98 2.48
N LEU A 136 3.30 -15.61 1.49
CA LEU A 136 2.48 -14.91 0.51
C LEU A 136 1.20 -14.36 1.15
N TYR A 137 0.65 -15.04 2.16
CA TYR A 137 -0.48 -14.52 2.92
C TYR A 137 -0.13 -13.25 3.69
N VAL A 138 1.02 -13.22 4.37
CA VAL A 138 1.50 -12.01 5.09
C VAL A 138 1.70 -10.86 4.10
N GLN A 139 2.35 -11.11 2.96
CA GLN A 139 2.54 -10.11 1.90
C GLN A 139 1.20 -9.59 1.35
N PHE A 140 0.27 -10.49 1.04
CA PHE A 140 -1.08 -10.16 0.57
C PHE A 140 -1.80 -9.23 1.56
N HIS A 141 -1.78 -9.57 2.85
CA HIS A 141 -2.42 -8.76 3.87
C HIS A 141 -1.77 -7.38 4.01
N CYS A 142 -0.43 -7.30 3.97
CA CYS A 142 0.28 -6.02 4.02
C CYS A 142 -0.08 -5.11 2.82
N GLN A 143 -0.17 -5.68 1.62
CA GLN A 143 -0.61 -4.97 0.41
C GLN A 143 -2.07 -4.51 0.51
N ALA A 144 -2.97 -5.32 1.08
CA ALA A 144 -4.35 -4.92 1.32
C ALA A 144 -4.45 -3.77 2.33
N VAL A 145 -3.73 -3.82 3.44
CA VAL A 145 -3.65 -2.72 4.42
C VAL A 145 -3.12 -1.44 3.76
N LEU A 146 -2.11 -1.56 2.90
CA LEU A 146 -1.56 -0.41 2.16
C LEU A 146 -2.62 0.25 1.26
N LEU A 147 -3.40 -0.55 0.53
CA LEU A 147 -4.42 -0.02 -0.37
C LEU A 147 -5.59 0.59 0.41
N SER A 148 -5.97 0.00 1.55
CA SER A 148 -6.94 0.59 2.47
C SER A 148 -6.50 1.98 2.94
N SER A 149 -5.23 2.09 3.32
CA SER A 149 -4.57 3.34 3.72
C SER A 149 -4.60 4.40 2.61
N PHE A 150 -4.38 4.00 1.35
CA PHE A 150 -4.55 4.88 0.20
C PHE A 150 -6.00 5.34 0.01
N ILE A 151 -6.98 4.44 0.09
CA ILE A 151 -8.40 4.78 -0.10
C ILE A 151 -8.84 5.77 0.98
N GLN A 152 -8.51 5.48 2.25
CA GLN A 152 -8.92 6.26 3.40
C GLN A 152 -8.33 7.68 3.42
N ARG A 153 -7.09 7.85 2.95
CA ARG A 153 -6.35 9.11 3.14
C ARG A 153 -5.86 9.73 1.84
N GLY A 154 -5.42 8.91 0.89
CA GLY A 154 -4.92 9.35 -0.41
C GLY A 154 -5.99 10.06 -1.23
N ILE A 155 -7.20 9.51 -1.33
CA ILE A 155 -8.30 10.14 -2.07
C ILE A 155 -8.58 11.54 -1.50
N ALA A 156 -8.74 11.65 -0.18
CA ALA A 156 -8.95 12.92 0.49
C ALA A 156 -7.79 13.90 0.24
N PHE A 157 -6.54 13.45 0.32
CA PHE A 157 -5.38 14.30 0.05
C PHE A 157 -5.36 14.86 -1.38
N TYR A 158 -5.68 14.02 -2.36
CA TYR A 158 -5.60 14.36 -3.79
C TYR A 158 -6.79 15.16 -4.29
N VAL A 159 -8.00 14.95 -3.76
CA VAL A 159 -9.18 15.73 -4.19
C VAL A 159 -9.02 17.21 -3.83
N GLN A 160 -8.36 17.51 -2.70
CA GLN A 160 -8.09 18.88 -2.25
C GLN A 160 -7.11 19.66 -3.13
N ARG A 161 -6.27 18.97 -3.91
CA ARG A 161 -5.09 19.56 -4.58
C ARG A 161 -5.12 19.34 -6.08
N TYR A 162 -5.48 18.14 -6.48
CA TYR A 162 -5.41 17.64 -7.85
C TYR A 162 -6.67 16.80 -8.18
N PRO A 163 -7.89 17.34 -8.06
CA PRO A 163 -9.13 16.55 -8.21
C PRO A 163 -9.22 15.84 -9.57
N ASN A 164 -8.78 16.51 -10.64
CA ASN A 164 -8.71 15.92 -11.98
C ASN A 164 -7.78 14.70 -12.08
N SER A 165 -6.79 14.58 -11.19
CA SER A 165 -5.93 13.40 -11.15
C SER A 165 -6.68 12.16 -10.68
N LEU A 166 -7.82 12.28 -10.01
CA LEU A 166 -8.62 11.15 -9.53
C LEU A 166 -9.66 10.64 -10.56
N LYS A 167 -9.65 11.19 -11.78
CA LYS A 167 -10.49 10.71 -12.89
C LYS A 167 -10.22 9.26 -13.28
N ASN A 168 -8.99 8.79 -13.06
CA ASN A 168 -8.57 7.41 -13.30
C ASN A 168 -7.62 6.97 -12.20
N PHE A 169 -7.71 5.70 -11.79
CA PHE A 169 -6.74 5.05 -10.91
C PHE A 169 -5.97 4.02 -11.72
N ARG A 170 -4.64 4.04 -11.64
CA ARG A 170 -3.76 3.12 -12.37
C ARG A 170 -2.75 2.54 -11.40
N TRP A 171 -2.73 1.21 -11.29
CA TRP A 171 -1.87 0.47 -10.38
C TRP A 171 -0.82 -0.29 -11.17
N ARG A 172 0.44 -0.11 -10.80
CA ARG A 172 1.59 -0.75 -11.46
C ARG A 172 2.40 -1.48 -10.41
N TYR A 173 2.46 -2.79 -10.56
CA TYR A 173 3.20 -3.69 -9.67
C TYR A 173 4.46 -4.17 -10.38
N ASP A 174 5.53 -4.42 -9.63
CA ASP A 174 6.66 -5.19 -10.16
C ASP A 174 6.21 -6.62 -10.47
N ALA A 175 6.38 -7.05 -11.72
CA ALA A 175 5.98 -8.40 -12.13
C ALA A 175 6.92 -9.45 -11.54
N LYS A 176 6.38 -10.50 -10.93
CA LYS A 176 7.19 -11.64 -10.47
C LYS A 176 7.70 -12.49 -11.61
N GLU A 177 6.88 -12.64 -12.64
CA GLU A 177 7.24 -13.32 -13.89
C GLU A 177 6.80 -12.49 -15.08
N LEU A 178 7.73 -12.15 -16.00
CA LEU A 178 7.45 -11.21 -17.09
C LEU A 178 6.41 -11.70 -18.11
N LEU A 179 6.28 -13.02 -18.26
CA LEU A 179 5.45 -13.64 -19.30
C LEU A 179 4.15 -14.25 -18.75
N LYS A 180 3.94 -14.24 -17.42
CA LYS A 180 2.84 -14.95 -16.79
C LYS A 180 2.41 -14.24 -15.52
N ILE A 181 1.10 -14.02 -15.38
CA ILE A 181 0.50 -13.67 -14.09
C ILE A 181 0.57 -14.90 -13.19
N THR A 182 1.27 -14.77 -12.07
CA THR A 182 1.41 -15.85 -11.08
C THR A 182 0.08 -16.11 -10.37
N ASP A 183 -0.06 -17.29 -9.75
CA ASP A 183 -1.27 -17.63 -8.98
C ASP A 183 -1.51 -16.65 -7.82
N PHE A 184 -0.42 -16.12 -7.24
CA PHE A 184 -0.48 -15.06 -6.24
C PHE A 184 -1.05 -13.76 -6.81
N GLU A 185 -0.51 -13.29 -7.93
CA GLU A 185 -0.93 -12.06 -8.59
C GLU A 185 -2.39 -12.13 -9.06
N ASP A 186 -2.81 -13.26 -9.64
CA ASP A 186 -4.19 -13.52 -10.02
C ASP A 186 -5.14 -13.51 -8.80
N SER A 187 -4.75 -14.22 -7.74
CA SER A 187 -5.48 -14.22 -6.46
C SER A 187 -5.58 -12.80 -5.90
N PHE A 188 -4.48 -12.04 -5.90
CA PHE A 188 -4.43 -10.69 -5.38
C PHE A 188 -5.46 -9.77 -6.07
N GLN A 189 -5.45 -9.71 -7.41
CA GLN A 189 -6.36 -8.87 -8.18
C GLN A 189 -7.84 -9.23 -7.95
N LYS A 190 -8.11 -10.53 -7.80
CA LYS A 190 -9.45 -11.05 -7.54
C LYS A 190 -9.92 -10.78 -6.11
N PHE A 191 -9.04 -10.72 -5.11
CA PHE A 191 -9.51 -10.76 -3.71
C PHE A 191 -9.38 -9.47 -2.94
N VAL A 192 -8.33 -8.70 -3.21
CA VAL A 192 -8.10 -7.45 -2.49
C VAL A 192 -9.32 -6.53 -2.47
N PRO A 193 -10.09 -6.34 -3.56
CA PRO A 193 -11.25 -5.47 -3.53
C PRO A 193 -12.35 -5.91 -2.57
N THR A 194 -12.61 -7.23 -2.47
CA THR A 194 -13.59 -7.77 -1.52
C THR A 194 -13.11 -7.57 -0.08
N LEU A 195 -11.82 -7.77 0.18
CA LEU A 195 -11.23 -7.53 1.50
C LEU A 195 -11.27 -6.04 1.87
N LEU A 196 -10.95 -5.15 0.94
CA LEU A 196 -11.02 -3.69 1.14
C LEU A 196 -12.46 -3.21 1.38
N GLN A 197 -13.43 -3.83 0.71
CA GLN A 197 -14.84 -3.56 0.97
C GLN A 197 -15.21 -3.94 2.42
N ALA A 198 -14.75 -5.09 2.92
CA ALA A 198 -14.95 -5.45 4.32
C ALA A 198 -14.30 -4.44 5.27
N TYR A 199 -13.04 -4.02 5.02
CA TYR A 199 -12.38 -2.97 5.81
C TYR A 199 -13.13 -1.64 5.81
N SER A 200 -13.80 -1.29 4.71
CA SER A 200 -14.57 -0.06 4.59
C SER A 200 -15.89 -0.08 5.38
N ILE A 201 -16.41 -1.25 5.74
CA ILE A 201 -17.59 -1.38 6.61
C ILE A 201 -17.20 -1.00 8.04
N ASP A 202 -16.08 -1.53 8.53
CA ASP A 202 -15.59 -1.25 9.89
C ASP A 202 -14.97 0.15 10.00
N ASN A 203 -14.34 0.62 8.92
CA ASN A 203 -13.64 1.90 8.86
C ASN A 203 -14.04 2.68 7.60
N PRO A 204 -15.25 3.27 7.58
CA PRO A 204 -15.74 4.00 6.43
C PRO A 204 -14.84 5.19 6.08
N THR A 205 -14.58 5.35 4.79
CA THR A 205 -13.79 6.48 4.29
C THR A 205 -14.63 7.75 4.36
N ALA A 206 -14.16 8.75 5.09
CA ALA A 206 -14.81 10.05 5.17
C ALA A 206 -14.57 10.85 3.88
N ALA A 207 -15.65 11.30 3.23
CA ALA A 207 -15.58 12.32 2.19
C ALA A 207 -15.46 13.71 2.83
N LEU A 208 -14.81 14.65 2.14
CA LEU A 208 -14.70 16.03 2.57
C LEU A 208 -15.78 16.87 1.87
N ASP A 209 -16.75 17.37 2.62
CA ASP A 209 -17.94 18.05 2.07
C ASP A 209 -17.63 19.26 1.18
N TRP A 210 -16.47 19.90 1.38
CA TRP A 210 -16.05 21.09 0.65
C TRP A 210 -15.25 20.81 -0.63
N CYS A 211 -14.95 19.54 -0.93
CA CYS A 211 -14.15 19.14 -2.09
C CYS A 211 -14.99 18.77 -3.32
N ASP A 212 -14.46 19.03 -4.51
CA ASP A 212 -15.10 18.65 -5.77
C ASP A 212 -14.74 17.22 -6.19
N TYR A 213 -15.68 16.29 -5.98
CA TYR A 213 -15.57 14.89 -6.40
C TYR A 213 -16.12 14.63 -7.81
N SER A 214 -16.55 15.64 -8.56
CA SER A 214 -17.10 15.45 -9.91
C SER A 214 -16.18 14.67 -10.87
N PRO A 215 -14.83 14.78 -10.82
CA PRO A 215 -13.95 13.95 -11.65
C PRO A 215 -14.02 12.45 -11.29
N MET A 216 -14.43 12.12 -10.08
CA MET A 216 -14.55 10.76 -9.56
C MET A 216 -15.94 10.15 -9.72
N LYS A 217 -16.90 10.83 -10.37
CA LYS A 217 -18.31 10.39 -10.45
C LYS A 217 -18.51 8.91 -10.82
N LYS A 218 -17.68 8.34 -11.71
CA LYS A 218 -17.78 6.92 -12.12
C LYS A 218 -17.37 5.91 -11.03
N PHE A 219 -16.67 6.38 -10.00
CA PHE A 219 -16.20 5.63 -8.84
C PHE A 219 -17.04 5.92 -7.60
N ILE A 220 -18.16 6.62 -7.73
CA ILE A 220 -19.12 6.86 -6.65
C ILE A 220 -20.40 6.14 -7.04
N GLY A 221 -20.94 5.35 -6.10
CA GLY A 221 -22.17 4.62 -6.27
C GLY A 221 -22.99 4.59 -4.99
N THR A 222 -24.25 4.21 -5.11
CA THR A 222 -25.12 4.02 -3.94
C THR A 222 -24.73 2.75 -3.19
N ILE A 223 -24.80 2.79 -1.86
CA ILE A 223 -24.59 1.62 -1.03
C ILE A 223 -25.65 0.55 -1.38
N PRO A 224 -25.24 -0.70 -1.66
CA PRO A 224 -26.18 -1.78 -1.96
C PRO A 224 -27.17 -2.08 -0.84
N ASP A 225 -28.41 -2.41 -1.20
CA ASP A 225 -29.51 -2.68 -0.26
C ASP A 225 -29.15 -3.74 0.80
N TYR A 226 -28.42 -4.79 0.43
CA TYR A 226 -28.04 -5.85 1.37
C TYR A 226 -27.09 -5.36 2.49
N LEU A 227 -26.35 -4.27 2.27
CA LEU A 227 -25.54 -3.64 3.32
C LEU A 227 -26.41 -2.70 4.16
N ALA A 228 -27.33 -1.98 3.53
CA ALA A 228 -28.31 -1.15 4.24
C ALA A 228 -29.24 -1.99 5.14
N GLU A 229 -29.61 -3.21 4.74
CA GLU A 229 -30.36 -4.16 5.58
C GLU A 229 -29.62 -4.48 6.89
N LYS A 230 -28.28 -4.53 6.86
CA LYS A 230 -27.44 -4.82 8.04
C LYS A 230 -27.09 -3.56 8.84
N VAL A 231 -26.98 -2.43 8.16
CA VAL A 231 -26.62 -1.13 8.74
C VAL A 231 -27.57 -0.07 8.15
N PRO A 232 -28.79 0.08 8.70
CA PRO A 232 -29.84 0.94 8.14
C PRO A 232 -29.41 2.40 7.97
N GLU A 233 -28.44 2.88 8.75
CA GLU A 233 -27.89 4.24 8.60
C GLU A 233 -27.18 4.46 7.27
N LEU A 234 -26.90 3.41 6.49
CA LEU A 234 -26.25 3.48 5.18
C LEU A 234 -27.23 3.53 4.00
N GLU A 235 -28.54 3.39 4.24
CA GLU A 235 -29.55 3.37 3.17
C GLU A 235 -29.52 4.65 2.33
N GLY A 236 -29.47 4.48 1.00
CA GLY A 236 -29.47 5.59 0.04
C GLY A 236 -28.20 6.47 0.05
N LYS A 237 -27.21 6.18 0.90
CA LYS A 237 -25.96 6.93 0.94
C LYS A 237 -25.05 6.56 -0.23
N GLU A 238 -24.22 7.52 -0.63
CA GLU A 238 -23.16 7.30 -1.60
C GLU A 238 -21.89 6.78 -0.92
N ALA A 239 -21.17 5.91 -1.62
CA ALA A 239 -19.88 5.39 -1.21
C ALA A 239 -18.94 5.27 -2.42
N PHE A 240 -17.64 5.18 -2.13
CA PHE A 240 -16.66 4.88 -3.15
C PHE A 240 -16.81 3.42 -3.62
N ASP A 241 -16.84 3.24 -4.94
CA ASP A 241 -16.76 1.94 -5.59
C ASP A 241 -15.31 1.46 -5.57
N ILE A 242 -14.93 0.84 -4.43
CA ILE A 242 -13.59 0.31 -4.18
C ILE A 242 -13.17 -0.69 -5.26
N GLN A 243 -14.12 -1.46 -5.78
CA GLN A 243 -13.83 -2.45 -6.82
C GLN A 243 -13.33 -1.78 -8.09
N LYS A 244 -14.01 -0.73 -8.56
CA LYS A 244 -13.55 0.04 -9.73
C LYS A 244 -12.25 0.80 -9.47
N ILE A 245 -12.09 1.39 -8.28
CA ILE A 245 -10.86 2.12 -7.92
C ILE A 245 -9.64 1.21 -8.00
N ILE A 246 -9.76 -0.05 -7.57
CA ILE A 246 -8.64 -0.99 -7.51
C ILE A 246 -8.49 -1.78 -8.81
N ARG A 247 -9.57 -2.34 -9.38
CA ARG A 247 -9.47 -3.33 -10.47
C ARG A 247 -9.35 -2.76 -11.88
N ASP A 248 -9.88 -1.56 -12.14
CA ASP A 248 -10.10 -1.11 -13.53
C ASP A 248 -8.79 -1.01 -14.36
N ASP A 249 -7.65 -0.72 -13.72
CA ASP A 249 -6.35 -0.59 -14.41
C ASP A 249 -5.19 -1.07 -13.52
N ILE A 250 -5.09 -2.39 -13.32
CA ILE A 250 -3.92 -3.05 -12.73
C ILE A 250 -3.03 -3.62 -13.84
N GLN A 251 -1.71 -3.38 -13.75
CA GLN A 251 -0.72 -4.01 -14.62
C GLN A 251 0.50 -4.46 -13.81
N PHE A 252 0.96 -5.68 -14.05
CA PHE A 252 2.27 -6.16 -13.62
C PHE A 252 3.28 -5.83 -14.73
N ILE A 253 4.34 -5.11 -14.40
CA ILE A 253 5.26 -4.56 -15.39
C ILE A 253 6.71 -4.86 -15.01
N ASP A 254 7.58 -4.96 -16.01
CA ASP A 254 9.02 -5.10 -15.81
C ASP A 254 9.58 -3.84 -15.15
N SER A 255 10.14 -3.97 -13.95
CA SER A 255 10.83 -2.90 -13.25
C SER A 255 11.89 -2.22 -14.12
N LYS A 256 12.64 -2.94 -14.97
CA LYS A 256 13.66 -2.34 -15.85
C LYS A 256 13.08 -1.29 -16.79
N SER A 257 11.86 -1.51 -17.25
CA SER A 257 11.14 -0.62 -18.17
C SER A 257 10.39 0.52 -17.48
N SER A 258 10.34 0.53 -16.14
CA SER A 258 9.46 1.41 -15.36
C SER A 258 10.21 2.18 -14.28
N SER A 259 10.41 3.48 -14.52
CA SER A 259 10.99 4.38 -13.51
C SER A 259 10.16 4.45 -12.22
N GLY A 260 8.84 4.29 -12.33
CA GLY A 260 7.94 4.33 -11.18
C GLY A 260 8.06 3.09 -10.30
N VAL A 261 8.16 1.90 -10.89
CA VAL A 261 8.40 0.66 -10.13
C VAL A 261 9.77 0.67 -9.49
N GLN A 262 10.83 1.07 -10.22
CA GLN A 262 12.17 1.25 -9.63
C GLN A 262 12.16 2.28 -8.49
N THR A 263 11.33 3.33 -8.58
CA THR A 263 11.17 4.27 -7.47
C THR A 263 10.49 3.60 -6.27
N ALA A 264 9.43 2.81 -6.49
CA ALA A 264 8.76 2.09 -5.42
C ALA A 264 9.69 1.08 -4.73
N ASP A 265 10.51 0.35 -5.49
CA ASP A 265 11.56 -0.56 -4.98
C ASP A 265 12.54 0.17 -4.06
N LEU A 266 13.08 1.30 -4.53
CA LEU A 266 14.01 2.13 -3.75
C LEU A 266 13.37 2.66 -2.46
N LEU A 267 12.07 2.98 -2.48
CA LEU A 267 11.34 3.46 -1.30
C LEU A 267 11.01 2.32 -0.33
N ALA A 268 10.60 1.15 -0.83
CA ALA A 268 10.37 -0.05 -0.01
C ALA A 268 11.67 -0.46 0.69
N SER A 269 12.73 -0.66 -0.10
CA SER A 269 14.05 -1.03 0.41
C SER A 269 14.60 0.00 1.41
N GLY A 270 14.39 1.30 1.16
CA GLY A 270 14.85 2.36 2.04
C GLY A 270 14.06 2.43 3.35
N LEU A 271 12.73 2.31 3.31
CA LEU A 271 11.93 2.24 4.55
C LEU A 271 12.29 1.02 5.37
N ARG A 272 12.49 -0.14 4.73
CA ARG A 272 12.97 -1.35 5.40
C ARG A 272 14.30 -1.12 6.11
N ARG A 273 15.27 -0.49 5.43
CA ARG A 273 16.59 -0.16 6.00
C ARG A 273 16.47 0.86 7.16
N LEU A 274 15.55 1.81 7.05
CA LEU A 274 15.28 2.81 8.09
C LEU A 274 14.69 2.18 9.35
N LEU A 275 13.71 1.28 9.20
CA LEU A 275 13.10 0.56 10.32
C LEU A 275 14.11 -0.33 11.05
N ARG A 276 15.14 -0.80 10.34
CA ARG A 276 16.26 -1.55 10.90
C ARG A 276 17.35 -0.67 11.52
N LEU A 277 17.23 0.66 11.41
CA LEU A 277 18.22 1.64 11.86
C LEU A 277 19.59 1.51 11.16
N GLU A 278 19.60 1.12 9.89
CA GLU A 278 20.82 0.75 9.15
C GLU A 278 21.37 1.86 8.21
N PHE A 279 20.87 3.09 8.32
CA PHE A 279 21.52 4.26 7.71
C PHE A 279 22.59 4.85 8.63
N GLN A 280 23.58 5.54 8.05
CA GLN A 280 24.54 6.32 8.84
C GLN A 280 23.84 7.48 9.56
N ASP A 281 22.86 8.11 8.90
CA ASP A 281 22.00 9.15 9.49
C ASP A 281 20.51 8.79 9.36
N ASN A 282 20.04 7.88 10.22
CA ASN A 282 18.63 7.47 10.26
C ASN A 282 17.68 8.65 10.51
N GLN A 283 18.10 9.65 11.30
CA GLN A 283 17.27 10.80 11.65
C GLN A 283 17.00 11.67 10.41
N LEU A 284 18.05 12.00 9.65
CA LEU A 284 17.92 12.75 8.41
C LEU A 284 17.08 12.00 7.36
N VAL A 285 17.33 10.70 7.21
CA VAL A 285 16.55 9.84 6.29
C VAL A 285 15.07 9.80 6.70
N ALA A 286 14.77 9.70 7.99
CA ALA A 286 13.41 9.75 8.50
C ALA A 286 12.73 11.09 8.21
N GLU A 287 13.42 12.22 8.36
CA GLU A 287 12.86 13.51 7.96
C GLU A 287 12.48 13.54 6.48
N ARG A 288 13.31 12.96 5.61
CA ARG A 288 13.06 12.94 4.16
C ARG A 288 11.90 12.03 3.78
N PHE A 289 11.82 10.84 4.39
CA PHE A 289 10.66 9.98 4.22
C PHE A 289 9.38 10.60 4.75
N GLY A 290 9.46 11.27 5.91
CA GLY A 290 8.35 12.03 6.46
C GLY A 290 7.72 12.94 5.40
N LYS A 291 8.52 13.75 4.71
CA LYS A 291 8.03 14.66 3.65
C LYS A 291 7.29 13.97 2.50
N LEU A 292 7.45 12.66 2.30
CA LEU A 292 6.75 11.88 1.28
C LEU A 292 5.46 11.23 1.82
N LEU A 293 5.44 10.89 3.10
CA LEU A 293 4.35 10.18 3.75
C LEU A 293 3.16 11.10 4.06
N LEU A 294 1.98 10.52 4.19
CA LEU A 294 0.75 11.22 4.54
C LEU A 294 0.42 11.02 6.02
N GLN A 295 -0.09 12.05 6.69
CA GLN A 295 -0.49 12.01 8.09
C GLN A 295 -1.62 11.01 8.34
N GLU A 296 -1.54 10.29 9.46
CA GLU A 296 -2.64 9.47 10.00
C GLU A 296 -3.43 10.22 11.08
N LYS A 297 -4.72 9.89 11.23
CA LYS A 297 -5.60 10.49 12.24
C LYS A 297 -5.03 10.25 13.66
N GLY A 298 -5.12 11.28 14.50
CA GLY A 298 -4.70 11.20 15.90
C GLY A 298 -3.18 11.14 16.12
N ASN A 299 -2.38 11.64 15.18
CA ASN A 299 -0.91 11.58 15.24
C ASN A 299 -0.36 10.15 15.35
N LYS A 300 -1.11 9.17 14.86
CA LYS A 300 -0.61 7.80 14.68
C LYS A 300 0.52 7.78 13.65
N PRO A 301 1.36 6.73 13.63
CA PRO A 301 2.40 6.56 12.62
C PRO A 301 1.83 6.70 11.20
N PRO A 302 2.51 7.42 10.29
CA PRO A 302 2.04 7.59 8.91
C PRO A 302 2.25 6.34 8.03
N ILE A 303 3.02 5.38 8.53
CA ILE A 303 3.16 4.01 8.00
C ILE A 303 2.27 3.07 8.81
N SER A 304 1.69 2.07 8.13
CA SER A 304 0.90 1.03 8.79
C SER A 304 1.82 -0.05 9.32
N LEU A 305 1.83 -0.27 10.64
CA LEU A 305 2.59 -1.34 11.27
C LEU A 305 1.66 -2.50 11.55
N VAL A 306 1.93 -3.64 10.92
CA VAL A 306 1.11 -4.83 10.97
C VAL A 306 1.80 -5.86 11.85
N ALA A 307 1.04 -6.40 12.79
CA ALA A 307 1.41 -7.54 13.60
C ALA A 307 0.28 -8.55 13.58
N PHE A 308 0.64 -9.82 13.50
CA PHE A 308 -0.29 -10.95 13.63
C PHE A 308 -0.28 -11.49 15.06
N ASP A 309 0.78 -11.22 15.83
CA ASP A 309 0.97 -11.72 17.19
C ASP A 309 0.77 -10.63 18.26
N GLY A 310 -0.47 -10.16 18.41
CA GLY A 310 -0.82 -9.17 19.42
C GLY A 310 -0.21 -7.79 19.17
N GLU A 311 -0.04 -7.01 20.25
CA GLU A 311 0.57 -5.68 20.21
C GLU A 311 1.95 -5.72 20.85
N SER A 312 2.90 -5.00 20.24
CA SER A 312 4.22 -4.75 20.81
C SER A 312 4.49 -3.26 20.86
N GLU A 313 5.13 -2.81 21.92
CA GLU A 313 5.60 -1.44 22.01
C GLU A 313 6.79 -1.23 21.08
N ILE A 314 6.78 -0.11 20.37
CA ILE A 314 7.95 0.38 19.64
C ILE A 314 8.68 1.31 20.59
N ASP A 315 9.88 0.91 20.98
CA ASP A 315 10.70 1.64 21.94
C ASP A 315 12.03 2.15 21.33
N GLY A 316 12.85 2.76 22.18
CA GLY A 316 14.20 3.20 21.85
C GLY A 316 14.30 4.13 20.63
N ASP A 317 15.34 3.90 19.84
CA ASP A 317 15.68 4.71 18.67
C ASP A 317 14.61 4.59 17.57
N LEU A 318 13.99 3.42 17.41
CA LEU A 318 12.92 3.25 16.42
C LEU A 318 11.71 4.13 16.75
N ALA A 319 11.35 4.26 18.03
CA ALA A 319 10.29 5.19 18.45
C ALA A 319 10.62 6.64 18.10
N VAL A 320 11.89 7.05 18.20
CA VAL A 320 12.35 8.39 17.78
C VAL A 320 12.18 8.56 16.27
N ILE A 321 12.58 7.56 15.48
CA ILE A 321 12.41 7.57 14.02
C ILE A 321 10.92 7.69 13.63
N ILE A 322 10.04 6.90 14.23
CA ILE A 322 8.59 6.97 13.96
C ILE A 322 8.03 8.36 14.30
N LYS A 323 8.43 8.95 15.44
CA LYS A 323 8.06 10.33 15.81
C LYS A 323 8.55 11.35 14.79
N THR A 324 9.76 11.17 14.25
CA THR A 324 10.30 12.02 13.18
C THR A 324 9.49 11.92 11.90
N LEU A 325 9.05 10.72 11.49
CA LEU A 325 8.13 10.53 10.37
C LEU A 325 6.81 11.28 10.59
N ILE A 326 6.21 11.14 11.77
CA ILE A 326 4.95 11.82 12.14
C ILE A 326 5.09 13.34 12.04
N ARG A 327 6.18 13.92 12.55
CA ARG A 327 6.38 15.37 12.56
C ARG A 327 6.51 15.97 11.15
N ASN A 328 7.08 15.21 10.22
CA ASN A 328 7.43 15.68 8.88
C ASN A 328 6.42 15.28 7.79
N CYS A 329 5.40 14.48 8.13
CA CYS A 329 4.41 14.01 7.16
C CYS A 329 3.53 15.12 6.56
N LYS A 330 3.10 14.89 5.31
CA LYS A 330 2.15 15.76 4.61
C LYS A 330 0.81 15.74 5.35
N ARG A 331 0.17 16.90 5.46
CA ARG A 331 -1.12 17.04 6.14
C ARG A 331 -2.29 17.04 5.16
N ILE A 332 -3.36 16.38 5.53
CA ILE A 332 -4.69 16.57 4.93
C ILE A 332 -5.21 17.92 5.46
N LEU A 333 -5.65 18.82 4.58
CA LEU A 333 -6.25 20.09 4.99
C LEU A 333 -7.57 19.77 5.69
N LYS A 334 -7.83 20.48 6.79
CA LYS A 334 -9.05 20.31 7.58
C LYS A 334 -10.16 21.18 7.02
#